data_AF-A0A2N2MPH9-F1
#
_entry.id   AF-A0A2N2MPH9-F1
#
_cell.length_a   1.000
_cell.length_b   1.000
_cell.length_c   1.000
_cell.angle_alpha   90.00
_cell.angle_beta   90.00
_cell.angle_gamma   90.00
#
_symmetry.space_group_name_H-M   'P 1'
#
loop_
_entity.id
_entity.type
_entity.pdbx_description
1 polymer ?
#
loop_
_entity_poly.entity_id
_entity_poly.type
_entity_poly.pdbx_seq_one_letter_code
_entity_poly.pdbx_strand_id
1 'polypeptide(L)'
;MPRRDAFTDLRDPLPLTDGEENKPHDPTILIRQPLDLIPTADLKKKRLRKWEQIHRFETVTYRGIPRQVVEQIVEIAQRLSVPRDEVVRAFLEYGVKLYRTEKLSLFAYPKAQRMTLFPEGGQGNPVLPSQKNTDQN
;
A
#
# COMPACT_ATOMS: atom_id res chain seq x y z
N MET A 1 -13.82 20.43 19.54
CA MET A 1 -15.16 20.18 20.09
C MET A 1 -15.19 18.77 20.67
N PRO A 2 -15.55 18.58 21.95
CA PRO A 2 -15.69 17.25 22.53
C PRO A 2 -16.90 16.52 21.92
N ARG A 3 -16.79 15.19 21.75
CA ARG A 3 -17.86 14.35 21.21
C ARG A 3 -19.01 14.27 22.22
N ARG A 4 -20.22 14.62 21.78
CA ARG A 4 -21.47 14.35 22.52
C ARG A 4 -21.82 12.88 22.37
N ASP A 5 -21.95 12.20 23.49
CA ASP A 5 -22.31 10.78 23.54
C ASP A 5 -23.84 10.62 23.48
N ALA A 6 -24.33 9.80 22.56
CA ALA A 6 -25.74 9.70 22.18
C ALA A 6 -26.64 9.00 23.21
N PHE A 7 -26.06 8.56 24.34
CA PHE A 7 -26.75 7.78 25.37
C PHE A 7 -26.79 8.49 26.73
N THR A 8 -26.45 9.79 26.75
CA THR A 8 -26.55 10.61 27.96
C THR A 8 -28.00 10.69 28.47
N ASP A 9 -28.97 10.63 27.56
CA ASP A 9 -30.39 10.85 27.84
C ASP A 9 -31.12 9.61 28.39
N LEU A 10 -30.44 8.46 28.50
CA LEU A 10 -31.03 7.20 28.98
C LEU A 10 -30.65 6.86 30.44
N ARG A 11 -29.94 7.74 31.15
CA ARG A 11 -29.68 7.58 32.59
C ARG A 11 -30.80 8.24 33.38
N ASP A 12 -31.73 7.43 33.88
CA ASP A 12 -32.62 7.87 34.95
C ASP A 12 -31.79 8.15 36.23
N PRO A 13 -31.88 9.35 36.82
CA PRO A 13 -31.18 9.65 38.07
C PRO A 13 -32.18 9.56 39.23
N LEU A 14 -32.12 8.51 40.04
CA LEU A 14 -32.91 8.41 41.29
C LEU A 14 -32.36 7.32 42.24
N PRO A 15 -32.59 7.42 43.56
CA PRO A 15 -32.06 8.42 44.48
C PRO A 15 -31.22 7.77 45.59
N LEU A 16 -30.51 8.61 46.35
CA LEU A 16 -29.82 8.27 47.60
C LEU A 16 -30.77 7.56 48.59
N THR A 17 -30.35 6.41 49.12
CA THR A 17 -30.88 5.84 50.36
C THR A 17 -29.73 5.28 51.20
N ASP A 18 -29.62 5.80 52.41
CA ASP A 18 -28.59 5.52 53.40
C ASP A 18 -28.80 4.14 54.06
N GLY A 19 -27.69 3.47 54.40
CA GLY A 19 -27.67 2.23 55.17
C GLY A 19 -26.26 1.67 55.30
N GLU A 20 -25.58 2.01 56.39
CA GLU A 20 -24.25 1.54 56.77
C GLU A 20 -24.19 0.00 56.98
N GLU A 21 -23.11 -0.67 56.55
CA GLU A 21 -22.11 -1.23 57.47
C GLU A 21 -20.90 -1.84 56.74
N ASN A 22 -19.77 -1.77 57.45
CA ASN A 22 -18.38 -1.95 57.00
C ASN A 22 -17.98 -3.36 56.51
N LYS A 23 -17.22 -3.43 55.39
CA LYS A 23 -15.99 -4.24 55.32
C LYS A 23 -15.03 -3.78 54.21
N PRO A 24 -13.71 -3.67 54.48
CA PRO A 24 -12.72 -3.25 53.49
C PRO A 24 -12.31 -4.43 52.61
N HIS A 25 -12.43 -4.31 51.29
CA HIS A 25 -11.60 -4.99 50.30
C HIS A 25 -11.76 -4.25 48.96
N ASP A 26 -10.81 -3.34 48.69
CA ASP A 26 -10.55 -2.91 47.32
C ASP A 26 -9.93 -4.09 46.56
N PRO A 27 -10.59 -4.54 45.49
CA PRO A 27 -9.94 -4.55 44.21
C PRO A 27 -10.68 -3.53 43.37
N THR A 28 -9.95 -2.59 42.76
CA THR A 28 -10.46 -1.72 41.71
C THR A 28 -11.33 -2.54 40.76
N ILE A 29 -12.65 -2.46 40.92
CA ILE A 29 -13.60 -3.11 40.05
C ILE A 29 -13.47 -2.35 38.75
N LEU A 30 -12.65 -2.87 37.83
CA LEU A 30 -12.71 -2.46 36.44
C LEU A 30 -14.15 -2.77 36.02
N ILE A 31 -14.97 -1.73 35.95
CA ILE A 31 -16.31 -1.78 35.37
C ILE A 31 -16.08 -2.21 33.93
N ARG A 32 -16.15 -3.52 33.68
CA ARG A 32 -15.99 -4.09 32.35
C ARG A 32 -17.14 -3.56 31.52
N GLN A 33 -16.83 -2.86 30.44
CA GLN A 33 -17.87 -2.45 29.52
C GLN A 33 -18.51 -3.70 28.94
N PRO A 34 -19.80 -3.69 28.58
CA PRO A 34 -20.46 -4.87 28.02
C PRO A 34 -19.73 -5.45 26.79
N LEU A 35 -18.96 -4.61 26.07
CA LEU A 35 -18.11 -5.01 24.94
C LEU A 35 -16.86 -5.82 25.36
N ASP A 36 -16.35 -5.66 26.57
CA ASP A 36 -15.17 -6.40 27.08
C ASP A 36 -15.49 -7.87 27.39
N LEU A 37 -16.78 -8.21 27.45
CA LEU A 37 -17.26 -9.59 27.63
C LEU A 37 -17.31 -10.35 26.31
N ILE A 38 -17.19 -9.64 25.18
CA ILE A 38 -17.12 -10.26 23.86
C ILE A 38 -15.70 -10.83 23.70
N PRO A 39 -15.54 -12.14 23.48
CA PRO A 39 -14.24 -12.74 23.25
C PRO A 39 -13.64 -12.13 21.98
N THR A 40 -12.71 -11.19 22.17
CA THR A 40 -11.96 -10.59 21.08
C THR A 40 -10.77 -11.50 20.78
N ALA A 41 -10.56 -11.81 19.50
CA ALA A 41 -9.41 -12.59 19.08
C ALA A 41 -8.10 -11.92 19.55
N ASP A 42 -7.19 -12.72 20.11
CA ASP A 42 -5.88 -12.22 20.54
C ASP A 42 -5.18 -11.48 19.40
N LEU A 43 -4.60 -10.32 19.71
CA LEU A 43 -3.80 -9.57 18.76
C LEU A 43 -2.61 -10.41 18.33
N LYS A 44 -2.65 -10.92 17.09
CA LYS A 44 -1.54 -11.67 16.51
C LYS A 44 -0.27 -10.81 16.55
N LYS A 45 0.81 -11.38 17.11
CA LYS A 45 2.12 -10.73 17.12
C LYS A 45 2.51 -10.36 15.69
N LYS A 46 2.80 -9.07 15.47
CA LYS A 46 3.22 -8.58 14.15
C LYS A 46 4.54 -9.25 13.75
N ARG A 47 4.61 -9.71 12.50
CA ARG A 47 5.83 -10.29 11.90
C ARG A 47 6.97 -9.27 11.96
N LEU A 48 8.16 -9.73 12.37
CA LEU A 48 9.38 -8.93 12.34
C LEU A 48 9.87 -8.78 10.90
N ARG A 49 9.80 -7.57 10.35
CA ARG A 49 10.25 -7.23 8.98
C ARG A 49 11.66 -6.62 8.93
N LYS A 50 12.54 -6.96 9.89
CA LYS A 50 13.87 -6.34 9.98
C LYS A 50 14.73 -6.66 8.76
N TRP A 51 14.74 -7.92 8.35
CA TRP A 51 15.47 -8.36 7.16
C TRP A 51 14.98 -7.66 5.88
N GLU A 52 13.66 -7.61 5.65
CA GLU A 52 13.06 -6.96 4.48
C GLU A 52 13.35 -5.45 4.42
N GLN A 53 13.52 -4.80 5.56
CA GLN A 53 13.90 -3.39 5.63
C GLN A 53 15.36 -3.18 5.24
N ILE A 54 16.26 -4.05 5.70
CA ILE A 54 17.69 -3.97 5.38
C ILE A 54 17.92 -4.27 3.90
N HIS A 55 17.28 -5.29 3.35
CA HIS A 55 17.45 -5.75 1.96
C HIS A 55 16.43 -5.15 0.99
N ARG A 56 15.82 -4.01 1.34
CA ARG A 56 14.79 -3.38 0.52
C ARG A 56 15.29 -2.97 -0.87
N PHE A 57 16.55 -2.60 -0.98
CA PHE A 57 17.17 -2.20 -2.25
C PHE A 57 17.48 -3.38 -3.17
N GLU A 58 17.61 -4.59 -2.61
CA GLU A 58 17.91 -5.80 -3.36
C GLU A 58 16.64 -6.44 -3.93
N THR A 59 15.49 -6.20 -3.28
CA THR A 59 14.21 -6.82 -3.66
C THR A 59 13.29 -5.82 -4.35
N VAL A 60 13.03 -6.01 -5.64
CA VAL A 60 12.05 -5.21 -6.40
C VAL A 60 10.91 -6.10 -6.88
N THR A 61 9.67 -5.66 -6.68
CA THR A 61 8.47 -6.35 -7.19
C THR A 61 7.84 -5.53 -8.31
N TYR A 62 7.79 -6.11 -9.50
CA TYR A 62 7.10 -5.53 -10.65
C TYR A 62 5.65 -6.01 -10.69
N ARG A 63 4.73 -5.10 -11.04
CA ARG A 63 3.30 -5.38 -11.15
C ARG A 63 2.83 -5.08 -12.57
N GLY A 64 1.74 -5.73 -12.99
CA GLY A 64 1.13 -5.50 -14.30
C GLY A 64 1.83 -6.21 -15.47
N ILE A 65 2.68 -7.20 -15.20
CA ILE A 65 3.28 -8.04 -16.24
C ILE A 65 2.19 -8.97 -16.80
N PRO A 66 1.97 -9.02 -18.12
CA PRO A 66 1.01 -9.93 -18.73
C PRO A 66 1.32 -11.40 -18.38
N ARG A 67 0.28 -12.20 -18.11
CA ARG A 67 0.43 -13.61 -17.70
C ARG A 67 1.21 -14.43 -18.71
N GLN A 68 0.96 -14.22 -20.01
CA GLN A 68 1.65 -14.90 -21.10
C GLN A 68 3.18 -14.71 -21.04
N VAL A 69 3.64 -13.49 -20.71
CA VAL A 69 5.07 -13.20 -20.57
C VAL A 69 5.67 -13.96 -19.38
N VAL A 70 4.93 -14.05 -18.26
CA VAL A 70 5.38 -14.81 -17.09
C VAL A 70 5.54 -16.29 -17.41
N GLU A 71 4.59 -16.88 -18.15
CA GLU A 71 4.64 -18.28 -18.57
C GLU A 71 5.85 -18.57 -19.47
N GLN A 72 6.13 -17.69 -20.44
CA GLN A 72 7.32 -17.80 -21.30
C GLN A 72 8.63 -17.72 -20.52
N ILE A 73 8.72 -16.82 -19.53
CA ILE A 73 9.90 -16.71 -18.67
C ILE A 73 10.12 -18.00 -17.89
N VAL A 74 9.05 -18.61 -17.36
CA VAL A 74 9.13 -19.88 -16.64
C VAL A 74 9.59 -21.01 -17.55
N GLU A 75 9.07 -21.09 -18.77
CA GLU A 75 9.49 -22.09 -19.76
C GLU A 75 10.99 -21.95 -20.11
N ILE A 76 11.45 -20.72 -20.35
CA ILE A 76 12.87 -20.44 -20.63
C ILE A 76 13.75 -20.84 -19.44
N ALA A 77 13.34 -20.50 -18.23
CA ALA A 77 14.06 -20.84 -17.01
C ALA A 77 14.19 -22.36 -16.83
N GLN A 78 13.11 -23.10 -17.06
CA GLN A 78 13.11 -24.57 -17.03
C GLN A 78 14.03 -25.17 -18.09
N ARG A 79 13.96 -24.67 -19.33
CA ARG A 79 14.80 -25.15 -20.43
C ARG A 79 16.30 -24.93 -20.16
N LEU A 80 16.64 -23.83 -19.51
CA LEU A 80 18.02 -23.47 -19.17
C LEU A 80 18.48 -24.01 -17.80
N SER A 81 17.60 -24.65 -17.04
CA SER A 81 17.85 -25.12 -15.67
C SER A 81 18.39 -24.03 -14.73
N VAL A 82 17.85 -22.81 -14.85
CA VAL A 82 18.22 -21.65 -14.01
C VAL A 82 17.00 -21.13 -13.24
N PRO A 83 17.20 -20.39 -12.13
CA PRO A 83 16.12 -19.71 -11.45
C PRO A 83 15.40 -18.71 -12.37
N ARG A 84 14.08 -18.59 -12.20
CA ARG A 84 13.26 -17.62 -12.95
C ARG A 84 13.82 -16.20 -12.85
N ASP A 85 14.29 -15.82 -11.67
CA ASP A 85 14.73 -14.47 -11.36
C ASP A 85 16.02 -14.10 -12.12
N GLU A 86 16.90 -15.07 -12.43
CA GLU A 86 18.09 -14.85 -13.27
C GLU A 86 17.70 -14.53 -14.72
N VAL A 87 16.68 -15.21 -15.25
CA VAL A 87 16.16 -14.92 -16.60
C VAL A 87 15.56 -13.52 -16.65
N VAL A 88 14.76 -13.14 -15.64
CA VAL A 88 14.20 -11.79 -15.53
C VAL A 88 15.30 -10.75 -15.45
N ARG A 89 16.32 -10.98 -14.62
CA ARG A 89 17.48 -10.11 -14.47
C ARG A 89 18.21 -9.92 -15.79
N ALA A 90 18.52 -11.00 -16.51
CA ALA A 90 19.20 -10.93 -17.80
C ALA A 90 18.41 -10.09 -18.83
N PHE A 91 17.09 -10.23 -18.86
CA PHE A 91 16.26 -9.40 -19.74
C PHE A 91 16.25 -7.92 -19.35
N LEU A 92 16.21 -7.61 -18.05
CA LEU A 92 16.29 -6.23 -17.58
C LEU A 92 17.65 -5.60 -17.89
N GLU A 93 18.75 -6.31 -17.64
CA GLU A 93 20.10 -5.86 -17.95
C GLU A 93 20.27 -5.61 -19.47
N TYR A 94 19.76 -6.53 -20.28
CA TYR A 94 19.76 -6.39 -21.73
C TYR A 94 18.90 -5.19 -22.20
N GLY A 95 17.71 -5.02 -21.62
CA GLY A 95 16.83 -3.88 -21.91
C GLY A 95 17.48 -2.54 -21.57
N VAL A 96 18.14 -2.44 -20.41
CA VAL A 96 18.91 -1.25 -20.00
C VAL A 96 20.05 -0.98 -20.99
N LYS A 97 20.77 -2.02 -21.43
CA LYS A 97 21.82 -1.87 -22.44
C LYS A 97 21.25 -1.33 -23.74
N LEU A 98 20.14 -1.89 -24.24
CA LEU A 98 19.50 -1.43 -25.47
C LEU A 98 19.01 0.02 -25.36
N TYR A 99 18.44 0.39 -24.22
CA TYR A 99 17.99 1.75 -23.94
C TYR A 99 19.16 2.74 -23.97
N ARG A 100 20.29 2.41 -23.33
CA ARG A 100 21.50 3.24 -23.36
C ARG A 100 22.12 3.38 -24.75
N THR A 101 21.95 2.39 -25.61
CA THR A 101 22.44 2.42 -27.00
C THR A 101 21.43 3.01 -27.99
N GLU A 102 20.34 3.60 -27.50
CA GLU A 102 19.25 4.20 -28.32
C GLU A 102 18.55 3.20 -29.27
N LYS A 103 18.77 1.90 -29.09
CA LYS A 103 18.09 0.82 -29.84
C LYS A 103 16.69 0.51 -29.31
N LEU A 104 16.44 0.89 -28.06
CA LEU A 104 15.14 0.79 -27.42
C LEU A 104 14.74 2.19 -26.96
N SER A 105 13.68 2.75 -27.55
CA SER A 105 13.10 4.02 -27.11
C SER A 105 11.89 3.74 -26.21
N LEU A 106 11.86 4.37 -25.04
CA LEU A 106 10.77 4.25 -24.08
C LEU A 106 10.01 5.57 -24.02
N PHE A 107 8.71 5.52 -24.30
CA PHE A 107 7.82 6.66 -24.15
C PHE A 107 7.04 6.51 -22.85
N ALA A 108 7.30 7.41 -21.89
CA ALA A 108 6.54 7.45 -20.66
C ALA A 108 5.19 8.12 -20.91
N TYR A 109 4.11 7.34 -20.81
CA TYR A 109 2.76 7.89 -20.79
C TYR A 109 2.33 8.05 -19.34
N PRO A 110 2.16 9.29 -18.84
CA PRO A 110 1.59 9.48 -17.52
C PRO A 110 0.18 8.90 -17.53
N LYS A 111 -0.05 7.87 -16.72
CA LYS A 111 -1.40 7.35 -16.52
C LYS A 111 -2.19 8.49 -15.87
N ALA A 112 -3.15 9.05 -16.59
CA ALA A 112 -4.02 10.12 -16.09
C ALA A 112 -4.74 9.61 -14.83
N GLN A 113 -4.14 9.88 -13.67
CA GLN A 113 -4.73 9.58 -12.40
C GLN A 113 -5.85 10.61 -12.25
N ARG A 114 -7.12 10.14 -12.23
CA ARG A 114 -8.34 10.97 -12.09
C ARG A 114 -8.43 11.74 -10.75
N MET A 115 -7.30 11.91 -10.04
CA MET A 115 -7.15 12.62 -8.77
C MET A 115 -5.88 13.48 -8.77
N THR A 116 -5.48 14.03 -9.92
CA THR A 116 -4.55 15.16 -9.94
C THR A 116 -5.34 16.45 -9.75
N LEU A 117 -4.87 17.38 -8.92
CA LEU A 117 -5.45 18.73 -8.73
C LEU A 117 -5.46 19.60 -10.01
N PHE A 118 -5.04 19.07 -11.15
CA PHE A 118 -5.10 19.78 -12.42
C PHE A 118 -6.57 19.94 -12.84
N PRO A 119 -7.03 21.17 -13.09
CA PRO A 119 -8.42 21.42 -13.45
C PRO A 119 -8.76 20.74 -14.78
N GLU A 120 -9.96 20.14 -14.86
CA GLU A 120 -10.46 19.38 -16.03
C GLU A 120 -10.56 20.23 -17.33
N GLY A 121 -10.35 21.54 -17.24
CA GLY A 121 -10.34 22.47 -18.38
C GLY A 121 -8.96 23.03 -18.76
N GLY A 122 -7.87 22.56 -18.14
CA GLY A 122 -6.52 22.95 -18.53
C GLY A 122 -6.18 22.32 -19.87
N GLN A 123 -6.27 23.07 -20.96
CA GLN A 123 -5.72 22.70 -22.27
C GLN A 123 -4.19 22.64 -22.21
N GLY A 124 -3.66 21.66 -21.49
CA GLY A 124 -2.29 21.22 -21.63
C GLY A 124 -2.25 20.37 -22.88
N ASN A 125 -1.99 21.00 -24.02
CA ASN A 125 -1.54 20.29 -25.21
C ASN A 125 -0.47 19.28 -24.75
N PRO A 126 -0.60 17.97 -25.02
CA PRO A 126 0.56 17.10 -24.89
C PRO A 126 1.61 17.72 -25.79
N VAL A 127 2.68 18.25 -25.19
CA VAL A 127 3.82 18.78 -25.93
C VAL A 127 4.43 17.59 -26.66
N LEU A 128 3.88 17.30 -27.84
CA LEU A 128 4.58 16.56 -28.87
C LEU A 128 5.85 17.36 -29.14
N PRO A 129 7.05 16.74 -29.10
CA PRO A 129 8.27 17.43 -29.45
C PRO A 129 8.10 17.91 -30.90
N SER A 130 7.97 19.23 -31.05
CA SER A 130 7.88 19.89 -32.34
C SER A 130 9.20 19.68 -33.07
N GLN A 131 9.19 18.81 -34.08
CA GLN A 131 10.29 18.69 -35.02
C GLN A 131 10.35 20.00 -35.82
N LYS A 132 11.19 20.92 -35.34
CA LYS A 132 11.57 22.12 -36.07
C LYS A 132 12.52 21.73 -37.19
N ASN A 133 11.98 21.29 -38.33
CA ASN A 133 12.72 21.30 -39.58
C ASN A 133 12.70 22.73 -40.11
N THR A 134 13.65 23.52 -39.63
CA THR A 134 14.13 24.70 -40.35
C THR A 134 15.31 24.21 -41.17
N ASP A 135 15.17 24.21 -42.49
CA ASP A 135 16.16 24.83 -43.36
C ASP A 135 15.49 25.22 -44.68
N GLN A 136 15.55 26.52 -44.94
CA GLN A 136 15.15 27.18 -46.18
C GLN A 136 16.37 27.20 -47.12
N ASN A 137 16.19 26.71 -48.35
CA ASN A 137 16.42 27.45 -49.59
C ASN A 137 16.13 26.56 -50.80
#